data_AF-A0A967WT86-F1
#
_entry.id   AF-A0A967WT86-F1
#
_cell.length_a   1.000
_cell.length_b   1.000
_cell.length_c   1.000
_cell.angle_alpha   90.00
_cell.angle_beta   90.00
_cell.angle_gamma   90.00
#
_symmetry.space_group_name_H-M   'P 1'
#
loop_
_entity.id
_entity.type
_entity.pdbx_description
1 polymer ?
#
loop_
_entity_poly.entity_id
_entity_poly.type
_entity_poly.pdbx_seq_one_letter_code
_entity_poly.pdbx_strand_id
1 'polypeptide(L)' 'MNRVLVVDHAKCTGCRSCEMACSVAHGGASNPIKSAVRVVKCEGEGLSVPVV' A
#
# COMPACT_ATOMS: atom_id res chain seq x y z
N MET A 1 13.45 18.05 -6.08
CA MET A 1 12.12 18.29 -5.48
C MET A 1 11.81 17.10 -4.58
N ASN A 2 11.86 17.25 -3.26
CA ASN A 2 11.48 16.17 -2.33
C ASN A 2 9.97 16.15 -2.16
N ARG A 3 9.37 14.96 -2.26
CA ARG A 3 7.96 14.72 -1.95
C ARG A 3 7.91 13.74 -0.79
N VAL A 4 7.07 14.02 0.20
CA VAL A 4 6.88 13.18 1.38
C VAL A 4 5.51 12.53 1.30
N LEU A 5 5.46 11.22 1.52
CA LEU A 5 4.21 10.47 1.64
C LEU A 5 3.96 10.25 3.14
N VAL A 6 2.86 10.78 3.67
CA VAL A 6 2.45 10.57 5.07
C VAL A 6 1.33 9.55 5.10
N VAL A 7 1.50 8.49 5.90
CA VAL A 7 0.55 7.37 5.99
C VAL A 7 0.01 7.28 7.41
N ASP A 8 -1.32 7.40 7.55
CA ASP A 8 -2.03 7.19 8.80
C ASP A 8 -2.56 5.75 8.87
N HIS A 9 -1.81 4.89 9.58
CA HIS A 9 -2.12 3.46 9.69
C HIS A 9 -3.40 3.18 10.49
N ALA A 10 -3.81 4.07 11.40
CA ALA A 10 -5.03 3.90 12.18
C ALA A 10 -6.30 3.94 11.31
N LYS A 11 -6.22 4.57 10.14
CA LYS A 11 -7.30 4.60 9.14
C LYS A 11 -7.22 3.47 8.12
N CYS A 12 -6.14 2.70 8.09
CA CYS A 12 -5.96 1.64 7.12
C CYS A 12 -6.81 0.42 7.50
N THR A 13 -7.70 0.01 6.60
CA THR A 13 -8.55 -1.18 6.79
C THR A 13 -7.93 -2.45 6.20
N GLY A 14 -6.76 -2.33 5.56
CA GLY A 14 -6.10 -3.46 4.90
C GLY A 14 -6.75 -3.90 3.57
N CYS A 15 -7.53 -3.04 2.92
CA CYS A 15 -8.27 -3.36 1.68
C CYS A 15 -7.39 -3.58 0.43
N ARG A 16 -6.10 -3.25 0.48
CA ARG A 16 -5.11 -3.41 -0.63
C ARG A 16 -5.45 -2.69 -1.94
N SER A 17 -6.39 -1.74 -1.93
CA SER A 17 -6.74 -0.96 -3.12
C SER A 17 -5.57 -0.11 -3.62
N CYS A 18 -4.72 0.37 -2.72
CA CYS A 18 -3.50 1.11 -3.06
C CYS A 18 -2.52 0.28 -3.91
N GLU A 19 -2.40 -1.03 -3.64
CA GLU A 19 -1.54 -1.93 -4.41
C GLU A 19 -2.07 -2.12 -5.84
N MET A 20 -3.39 -2.30 -5.97
CA MET A 20 -4.03 -2.39 -7.28
C MET A 20 -3.90 -1.08 -8.06
N ALA A 21 -4.17 0.06 -7.42
CA ALA A 21 -4.07 1.36 -8.09
C ALA A 21 -2.64 1.63 -8.60
N CYS A 22 -1.62 1.35 -7.79
CA CYS A 22 -0.22 1.53 -8.16
C CYS A 22 0.20 0.55 -9.28
N SER A 23 -0.14 -0.73 -9.17
CA SER A 23 0.19 -1.73 -10.20
C SER A 23 -0.49 -1.46 -11.54
N VAL A 24 -1.72 -0.96 -11.55
CA VAL A 24 -2.40 -0.56 -12.79
C VAL A 24 -1.75 0.71 -13.37
N ALA A 25 -1.48 1.72 -12.54
CA ALA A 25 -0.90 2.98 -12.98
C ALA A 25 0.52 2.85 -13.55
N HIS A 26 1.36 1.99 -12.95
CA HIS A 26 2.77 1.85 -13.34
C HIS A 26 3.07 0.55 -14.11
N GLY A 27 2.36 -0.53 -13.82
CA GLY A 27 2.60 -1.86 -14.37
C GLY A 27 1.61 -2.29 -15.45
N GLY A 28 0.58 -1.49 -15.73
CA GLY A 28 -0.45 -1.75 -16.75
C GLY A 28 -1.28 -3.03 -16.51
N ALA A 29 -1.16 -3.64 -15.34
CA ALA A 29 -1.81 -4.88 -14.98
C ALA A 29 -2.23 -4.83 -13.51
N SER A 30 -3.39 -5.39 -13.19
CA SER A 30 -3.85 -5.60 -11.81
C SER A 30 -3.06 -6.73 -11.14
N ASN A 31 -1.76 -6.49 -10.93
CA ASN A 31 -0.87 -7.42 -10.29
C ASN A 31 -0.21 -6.75 -9.07
N PRO A 32 -0.67 -7.04 -7.84
CA PRO A 32 -0.13 -6.43 -6.63
C PRO A 32 1.37 -6.71 -6.42
N ILE A 33 1.94 -7.77 -7.03
CA ILE A 33 3.39 -8.02 -6.98
C ILE A 33 4.18 -6.90 -7.70
N LYS A 34 3.59 -6.31 -8.75
CA LYS A 34 4.17 -5.20 -9.51
C LYS A 34 3.93 -3.83 -8.86
N SER A 35 3.19 -3.76 -7.76
CA SER A 35 2.96 -2.52 -7.02
C SER A 35 4.23 -2.09 -6.28
N ALA A 36 4.51 -0.78 -6.29
CA ALA A 36 5.53 -0.17 -5.44
C ALA A 36 5.06 -0.02 -3.98
N VAL A 37 3.75 0.05 -3.72
CA VAL A 37 3.18 0.04 -2.36
C VAL A 37 2.71 -1.36 -1.97
N ARG A 38 2.93 -1.77 -0.71
CA ARG A 38 2.45 -3.03 -0.14
C ARG A 38 1.86 -2.81 1.24
N VAL A 39 0.76 -3.51 1.54
CA VAL A 39 0.13 -3.49 2.85
C VAL A 39 0.67 -4.66 3.66
N VAL A 40 1.46 -4.33 4.68
CA VAL A 40 1.96 -5.29 5.67
C VAL A 40 0.97 -5.39 6.81
N LYS A 41 0.65 -6.62 7.22
CA LYS A 41 -0.13 -6.88 8.43
C LYS A 41 0.85 -7.16 9.57
N CYS A 42 0.84 -6.33 10.60
CA CYS A 42 1.54 -6.59 11.85
C CYS A 42 0.59 -7.31 12.79
N GLU A 43 0.69 -8.63 12.83
CA GLU A 43 -0.19 -9.50 13.65
C GLU A 43 -0.05 -9.22 15.15
N GLY A 44 1.13 -8.80 15.62
CA GLY A 44 1.37 -8.47 17.03
C GLY A 44 0.58 -7.24 17.52
N GLU A 45 0.12 -6.39 16.61
CA GLU A 45 -0.58 -5.13 16.95
C GLU A 45 -1.95 -5.02 16.27
N GLY A 46 -2.35 -6.01 15.46
CA GLY A 46 -3.59 -5.97 14.68
C GLY A 46 -3.62 -4.88 13.61
N LEU A 47 -2.45 -4.37 13.21
CA LEU A 47 -2.31 -3.21 12.33
C LEU A 47 -2.10 -3.63 10.87
N SER A 48 -2.67 -2.86 9.96
CA SER A 48 -2.38 -2.94 8.51
C SER A 48 -1.69 -1.64 8.09
N VAL A 49 -0.43 -1.73 7.65
CA VAL A 49 0.39 -0.55 7.31
C VAL A 49 0.79 -0.59 5.84
N PRO A 50 0.39 0.40 5.02
CA PRO A 50 0.94 0.59 3.69
C PRO A 50 2.40 1.07 3.79
N VAL A 51 3.31 0.31 3.18
CA VAL A 51 4.72 0.65 3.00
C VAL A 51 5.02 0.79 1.51
N VAL A 52 5.75 1.84 1.15
CA VAL A 52 6.19 2.17 -0.21
C VAL A 52 7.67 1.87 -0.41
#